data_AF-A0A380DRE9-F1
#
_entry.id   AF-A0A380DRE9-F1
#
_cell.length_a   1.000
_cell.length_b   1.000
_cell.length_c   1.000
_cell.angle_alpha   90.00
_cell.angle_beta   90.00
_cell.angle_gamma   90.00
#
_symmetry.space_group_name_H-M   'P 1'
#
loop_
_entity.id
_entity.type
_entity.pdbx_description
1 polymer ?
#
loop_
_entity_poly.entity_id
_entity_poly.type
_entity_poly.pdbx_seq_one_letter_code
_entity_poly.pdbx_strand_id
1 'polypeptide(L)'
;MATGDIQPHMHASVGTAVPGVTLFLLLKAFSSGASSLTGVEAISNAVTNFREPSANNAVKTLIAMGSILAFLLVGIVGLAYVYGIMPQTETTVLSQLAMQIFGDNAAFYLYRQRP
;
A
#
# COMPACT_ATOMS: atom_id res chain seq x y z
N MET A 1 -16.54 39.83 5.07
CA MET A 1 -15.19 39.69 4.48
C MET A 1 -14.36 38.88 5.47
N ALA A 2 -14.33 37.56 5.30
CA ALA A 2 -13.60 36.64 6.17
C ALA A 2 -13.06 35.48 5.32
N THR A 3 -12.24 35.84 4.33
CA THR A 3 -11.49 34.87 3.53
C THR A 3 -10.09 34.81 4.13
N GLY A 4 -9.91 33.92 5.11
CA GLY A 4 -8.61 33.61 5.69
C GLY A 4 -7.84 32.73 4.73
N ASP A 5 -6.88 33.34 4.02
CA ASP A 5 -5.58 32.80 3.63
C ASP A 5 -5.51 31.26 3.43
N ILE A 6 -5.97 30.78 2.27
CA ILE A 6 -5.59 29.46 1.78
C ILE A 6 -4.20 29.63 1.16
N GLN A 7 -3.15 29.46 1.96
CA GLN A 7 -1.79 29.44 1.43
C GLN A 7 -1.69 28.35 0.35
N PRO A 8 -1.38 28.69 -0.91
CA PRO A 8 -1.16 27.72 -1.95
C PRO A 8 0.16 27.03 -1.62
N HIS A 9 0.07 25.86 -1.00
CA HIS A 9 1.18 24.93 -0.83
C HIS A 9 1.87 24.81 -2.19
N MET A 10 3.14 25.20 -2.27
CA MET A 10 3.90 25.26 -3.52
C MET A 10 3.89 23.90 -4.20
N HIS A 11 3.01 23.71 -5.18
CA HIS A 11 3.16 22.63 -6.14
C HIS A 11 4.32 23.01 -7.03
N ALA A 12 5.39 22.20 -7.00
CA ALA A 12 6.47 22.34 -7.95
C ALA A 12 5.87 22.34 -9.37
N SER A 13 6.18 23.36 -10.16
CA SER A 13 5.70 23.47 -11.53
C SER A 13 6.15 22.23 -12.30
N VAL A 14 5.26 21.66 -13.14
CA VAL A 14 5.56 20.50 -13.97
C VAL A 14 6.81 20.80 -14.81
N GLY A 15 7.92 20.10 -14.52
CA GLY A 15 9.23 20.33 -15.16
C GLY A 15 10.31 20.92 -14.24
N THR A 16 9.95 21.38 -13.03
CA THR A 16 10.93 21.81 -12.02
C THR A 16 11.41 20.62 -11.20
N ALA A 17 12.72 20.39 -11.17
CA ALA A 17 13.30 19.38 -10.28
C ALA A 17 13.08 19.81 -8.83
N VAL A 18 12.35 18.99 -8.05
CA VAL A 18 12.17 19.23 -6.62
C VAL A 18 13.53 19.05 -5.94
N PRO A 19 14.10 20.08 -5.30
CA PRO A 19 15.39 19.96 -4.62
C PRO A 19 15.36 18.80 -3.62
N GLY A 20 16.23 17.80 -3.82
CA GLY A 20 16.32 16.61 -2.96
C GLY A 20 15.65 15.34 -3.53
N VAL A 21 14.74 15.44 -4.50
CA VAL A 21 14.20 14.25 -5.20
C VAL A 21 15.08 13.96 -6.42
N THR A 22 15.93 12.95 -6.29
CA THR A 22 16.84 12.51 -7.36
C THR A 22 16.40 11.16 -7.91
N LEU A 23 16.92 10.78 -9.09
CA LEU A 23 16.76 9.43 -9.62
C LEU A 23 17.20 8.37 -8.60
N PHE A 24 18.27 8.65 -7.85
CA PHE A 24 18.74 7.78 -6.78
C PHE A 24 17.67 7.56 -5.69
N LEU A 25 16.94 8.60 -5.29
CA LEU A 25 15.89 8.50 -4.28
C LEU A 25 14.68 7.69 -4.81
N LEU A 26 14.32 7.87 -6.09
CA LEU A 26 13.29 7.05 -6.74
C LEU A 26 13.70 5.57 -6.80
N LEU A 27 14.94 5.27 -7.20
CA LEU A 27 15.47 3.91 -7.24
C LEU A 27 15.56 3.29 -5.84
N LYS A 28 15.93 4.07 -4.82
CA LYS A 28 15.95 3.63 -3.42
C LYS A 28 14.54 3.28 -2.92
N ALA A 29 13.56 4.14 -3.18
CA ALA A 29 12.16 3.88 -2.81
C ALA A 29 11.60 2.64 -3.53
N PHE A 30 11.90 2.51 -4.83
CA PHE A 30 11.52 1.34 -5.62
C PHE A 30 12.17 0.05 -5.10
N SER A 31 13.48 0.08 -4.83
CA SER A 31 14.21 -1.08 -4.27
C SER A 31 13.68 -1.49 -2.89
N SER A 32 13.33 -0.51 -2.03
CA SER A 32 12.68 -0.78 -0.74
C SER A 32 11.33 -1.46 -0.92
N GLY A 33 10.55 -1.11 -1.95
CA GLY A 33 9.29 -1.77 -2.28
C GLY A 33 9.47 -3.17 -2.90
N ALA A 34 10.46 -3.34 -3.78
CA ALA A 34 10.80 -4.63 -4.37
C ALA A 34 11.25 -5.65 -3.31
N SER A 35 11.91 -5.19 -2.24
CA SER A 35 12.22 -6.04 -1.08
C SER A 35 10.96 -6.53 -0.34
N SER A 36 9.80 -5.90 -0.51
CA SER A 36 8.52 -6.41 0.03
C SER A 36 7.93 -7.53 -0.82
N LEU A 37 8.42 -7.72 -2.06
CA LEU A 37 8.01 -8.80 -2.96
C LEU A 37 8.77 -10.12 -2.68
N THR A 38 9.65 -10.13 -1.67
CA THR A 38 10.31 -11.35 -1.20
C THR A 38 9.25 -12.32 -0.69
N GLY A 39 9.09 -13.45 -1.37
CA GLY A 39 8.01 -14.41 -1.11
C GLY A 39 7.46 -15.06 -2.38
N VAL A 40 7.58 -14.38 -3.53
CA VAL A 40 7.27 -14.97 -4.85
C VAL A 40 8.19 -16.16 -5.14
N GLU A 41 9.45 -16.10 -4.69
CA GLU A 41 10.43 -17.19 -4.77
C GLU A 41 10.05 -18.39 -3.89
N ALA A 42 9.43 -18.15 -2.72
CA ALA A 42 8.95 -19.22 -1.86
C ALA A 42 7.79 -20.01 -2.52
N ILE A 43 6.91 -19.32 -3.26
CA ILE A 43 5.86 -19.96 -4.05
C ILE A 43 6.45 -20.68 -5.27
N SER A 44 7.45 -20.10 -5.93
CA SER A 44 8.15 -20.74 -7.06
C SER A 44 8.84 -22.04 -6.64
N ASN A 45 9.42 -22.10 -5.44
CA ASN A 45 10.04 -23.32 -4.91
C ASN A 45 9.03 -24.36 -4.43
N ALA A 46 7.80 -23.94 -4.09
CA ALA A 46 6.70 -24.85 -3.75
C ALA A 46 6.00 -25.47 -4.97
N VAL A 47 6.49 -25.21 -6.20
CA VAL A 47 5.98 -25.75 -7.47
C VAL A 47 5.72 -27.26 -7.43
N THR A 48 6.59 -28.03 -6.77
CA THR A 48 6.50 -29.50 -6.71
C THR A 48 5.31 -29.99 -5.88
N ASN A 49 4.73 -29.16 -5.01
CA ASN A 49 3.51 -29.46 -4.26
C ASN A 49 2.22 -29.21 -5.05
N PHE A 50 2.31 -28.65 -6.26
CA PHE A 50 1.14 -28.40 -7.10
C PHE A 50 0.74 -29.64 -7.90
N ARG A 51 -0.58 -29.88 -8.01
CA ARG A 51 -1.15 -30.98 -8.78
C ARG A 51 -0.75 -30.88 -10.25
N GLU A 52 -0.47 -32.00 -10.91
CA GLU A 52 -0.07 -32.00 -12.32
C GLU A 52 -1.15 -31.39 -13.23
N PRO A 53 -0.76 -30.60 -14.26
CA PRO A 53 0.59 -30.10 -14.57
C PRO A 53 1.07 -29.02 -13.57
N SER A 54 2.10 -29.34 -12.80
CA SER A 54 2.53 -28.60 -11.61
C SER A 54 2.99 -27.17 -11.94
N ALA A 55 3.78 -27.00 -13.00
CA ALA A 55 4.26 -25.69 -13.46
C ALA A 55 3.11 -24.75 -13.86
N ASN A 56 2.11 -25.26 -14.59
CA ASN A 56 1.01 -24.42 -15.08
C ASN A 56 0.06 -24.00 -13.94
N ASN A 57 -0.16 -24.90 -12.97
CA ASN A 57 -0.98 -24.61 -11.80
C ASN A 57 -0.28 -23.65 -10.83
N ALA A 58 1.04 -23.78 -10.63
CA ALA A 58 1.82 -22.85 -9.82
C ALA A 58 1.83 -21.44 -10.41
N VAL A 59 2.00 -21.30 -11.73
CA VAL A 59 1.96 -19.98 -12.41
C VAL A 59 0.59 -19.32 -12.24
N LYS A 60 -0.52 -20.07 -12.39
CA LYS A 60 -1.87 -19.54 -12.17
C LYS A 60 -2.06 -19.03 -10.74
N THR A 61 -1.60 -19.79 -9.75
CA THR A 61 -1.65 -19.36 -8.35
C THR A 61 -0.77 -18.14 -8.10
N LEU A 62 0.42 -18.08 -8.69
CA LEU A 62 1.32 -16.93 -8.59
C LEU A 62 0.68 -15.65 -9.15
N ILE A 63 0.06 -15.75 -10.33
CA ILE A 63 -0.65 -14.65 -10.97
C ILE A 63 -1.85 -14.22 -10.13
N ALA A 64 -2.62 -15.16 -9.60
CA ALA A 64 -3.77 -14.87 -8.75
C ALA A 64 -3.37 -14.17 -7.44
N MET A 65 -2.32 -14.64 -6.76
CA MET A 65 -1.81 -13.97 -5.56
C MET A 65 -1.22 -12.60 -5.88
N GLY A 66 -0.46 -12.49 -6.97
CA GLY A 66 0.12 -11.23 -7.43
C GLY A 66 -0.94 -10.19 -7.79
N SER A 67 -2.03 -10.61 -8.45
CA SER A 67 -3.12 -9.69 -8.83
C SER A 67 -3.91 -9.20 -7.61
N ILE A 68 -4.20 -10.08 -6.65
CA ILE A 68 -4.85 -9.69 -5.38
C ILE A 68 -3.95 -8.71 -4.61
N LEU A 69 -2.65 -8.99 -4.53
CA LEU A 69 -1.69 -8.12 -3.85
C LEU A 69 -1.59 -6.74 -4.54
N ALA A 70 -1.50 -6.72 -5.87
CA ALA A 70 -1.45 -5.49 -6.65
C ALA A 70 -2.74 -4.66 -6.46
N PHE A 71 -3.91 -5.31 -6.53
CA PHE A 71 -5.19 -4.66 -6.29
C PHE A 71 -5.28 -4.05 -4.89
N LEU A 72 -4.89 -4.81 -3.86
CA LEU A 72 -4.89 -4.36 -2.47
C LEU A 72 -3.90 -3.21 -2.23
N LEU A 73 -2.70 -3.28 -2.80
CA LEU A 73 -1.71 -2.21 -2.71
C LEU A 73 -2.22 -0.92 -3.35
N VAL A 74 -2.73 -0.99 -4.58
CA VAL A 74 -3.32 0.18 -5.27
C VAL A 74 -4.50 0.73 -4.48
N GLY A 75 -5.36 -0.14 -3.95
CA GLY A 75 -6.49 0.23 -3.10
C GLY A 75 -6.06 1.01 -1.86
N ILE A 76 -5.08 0.50 -1.10
CA ILE A 76 -4.57 1.15 0.11
C ILE A 76 -3.87 2.47 -0.22
N VAL A 77 -3.04 2.52 -1.26
CA VAL A 77 -2.36 3.77 -1.67
C VAL A 77 -3.37 4.81 -2.11
N GLY A 78 -4.38 4.43 -2.90
CA GLY A 78 -5.46 5.32 -3.32
C GLY A 78 -6.28 5.84 -2.15
N LEU A 79 -6.63 4.98 -1.20
CA LEU A 79 -7.32 5.38 0.02
C LEU A 79 -6.46 6.32 0.88
N ALA A 80 -5.19 5.98 1.12
CA ALA A 80 -4.28 6.81 1.88
C ALA A 80 -4.12 8.21 1.26
N TYR A 81 -4.09 8.28 -0.08
CA TYR A 81 -4.07 9.54 -0.82
C TYR A 81 -5.34 10.37 -0.62
N VAL A 82 -6.52 9.76 -0.76
CA VAL A 82 -7.82 10.44 -0.60
C VAL A 82 -8.04 10.91 0.85
N TYR A 83 -7.69 10.09 1.84
CA TYR A 83 -7.82 10.42 3.25
C TYR A 83 -6.69 11.33 3.79
N GLY A 84 -5.67 11.63 2.98
CA GLY A 84 -4.56 12.50 3.38
C GLY A 84 -3.71 11.93 4.51
N ILE A 85 -3.52 10.60 4.55
CA ILE A 85 -2.75 9.93 5.60
C ILE A 85 -1.26 10.27 5.45
N MET A 86 -0.72 10.97 6.44
CA MET A 86 0.70 11.31 6.52
C MET A 86 1.47 10.17 7.21
N PRO A 87 2.62 9.72 6.70
CA PRO A 87 3.42 8.70 7.37
C PRO A 87 3.81 9.16 8.79
N GLN A 88 3.55 8.31 9.80
CA GLN A 88 3.92 8.57 11.19
C GLN A 88 4.87 7.46 11.66
N THR A 89 5.81 7.81 12.54
CA THR A 89 6.81 6.86 13.03
C THR A 89 6.23 5.79 13.96
N GLU A 90 5.14 6.12 14.65
CA GLU A 90 4.52 5.29 15.70
C GLU A 90 3.53 4.26 15.14
N THR A 91 2.95 4.51 13.95
CA THR A 91 1.86 3.69 13.40
C THR A 91 1.98 3.49 11.90
N THR A 92 1.66 2.28 11.43
CA THR A 92 1.67 1.96 10.01
C THR A 92 0.57 2.72 9.26
N VAL A 93 0.80 3.05 7.98
CA VAL A 93 -0.19 3.71 7.12
C VAL A 93 -1.52 2.93 7.08
N LEU A 94 -1.45 1.60 7.10
CA LEU A 94 -2.64 0.75 7.15
C LEU A 94 -3.41 0.90 8.48
N SER A 95 -2.71 0.98 9.62
CA SER A 95 -3.33 1.22 10.92
C SER A 95 -3.99 2.59 10.98
N GLN A 96 -3.31 3.62 10.47
CA GLN A 96 -3.86 4.98 10.38
C GLN A 96 -5.12 5.03 9.52
N LEU A 97 -5.09 4.37 8.36
CA LEU A 97 -6.25 4.25 7.49
C LEU A 97 -7.40 3.49 8.16
N ALA A 98 -7.10 2.43 8.91
CA ALA A 98 -8.12 1.69 9.67
C ALA A 98 -8.75 2.55 10.78
N MET A 99 -7.96 3.33 11.52
CA MET A 99 -8.49 4.27 12.52
C MET A 99 -9.38 5.34 11.87
N GLN A 100 -9.00 5.85 10.69
CA GLN A 100 -9.78 6.85 9.97
C GLN A 100 -11.12 6.31 9.43
N ILE A 101 -11.13 5.05 8.94
CA ILE A 101 -12.31 4.43 8.34
C ILE A 101 -13.27 3.89 9.41
N PHE A 102 -12.74 3.23 10.43
CA PHE A 102 -13.57 2.57 11.45
C PHE A 102 -13.83 3.45 12.68
N GLY A 103 -12.93 4.38 13.03
CA GLY A 103 -13.02 5.18 14.26
C GLY A 103 -13.14 4.33 15.54
N ASP A 104 -13.43 4.95 16.68
CA ASP A 104 -13.71 4.27 17.96
C ASP A 104 -14.84 3.20 17.89
N ASN A 105 -15.56 3.14 16.77
CA ASN A 105 -16.62 2.17 16.51
C ASN A 105 -16.11 0.74 16.25
N ALA A 106 -14.80 0.54 16.03
CA ALA A 106 -14.23 -0.82 15.96
C ALA A 106 -14.44 -1.59 17.29
N ALA A 107 -14.33 -0.90 18.43
CA ALA A 107 -14.68 -1.44 19.74
C ALA A 107 -16.19 -1.71 19.87
N PHE A 108 -17.03 -0.89 19.22
CA PHE A 108 -18.48 -1.06 19.19
C PHE A 108 -18.91 -2.28 18.35
N TYR A 109 -18.22 -2.59 17.24
CA TYR A 109 -18.47 -3.79 16.44
C TYR A 109 -17.97 -5.07 17.11
N LEU A 110 -16.84 -5.02 17.83
CA LEU A 110 -16.35 -6.14 18.64
C LEU A 110 -17.24 -6.41 19.85
N TYR A 111 -17.81 -5.37 20.46
CA TYR A 111 -18.81 -5.48 21.54
C TYR A 111 -20.17 -5.98 21.04
N ARG A 112 -20.60 -5.60 19.83
CA ARG A 112 -21.88 -6.05 19.22
C ARG A 112 -21.87 -7.52 18.78
N GLN A 113 -20.70 -8.14 18.59
CA GLN A 113 -20.57 -9.54 18.15
C GLN A 113 -20.46 -10.57 19.29
N ARG A 114 -20.75 -10.19 20.54
CA ARG A 114 -20.97 -11.17 21.61
C ARG A 114 -22.46 -11.54 21.64
N PRO A 115 -22.83 -12.83 21.48
CA PRO A 115 -24.23 -13.26 21.62
C PRO A 115 -24.78 -12.95 23.01
#